data_AF-A0A7S3W9T0-F1
#
_entry.id   AF-A0A7S3W9T0-F1
#
_cell.length_a   1.000
_cell.length_b   1.000
_cell.length_c   1.000
_cell.angle_alpha   90.00
_cell.angle_beta   90.00
_cell.angle_gamma   90.00
#
_symmetry.space_group_name_H-M   'P 1'
#
loop_
_entity.id
_entity.type
_entity.pdbx_description
1 polymer ?
#
loop_
_entity_poly.entity_id
_entity_poly.type
_entity_poly.pdbx_seq_one_letter_code
_entity_poly.pdbx_strand_id
1 'polypeptide(L)'
;VSHTALSSAVTTRCLKAGGEFIQTPQTCAAAAEVRDGLAKALYSRLFDRLVAAINDSPQVAGSDGGGEGGGGSGAGPFVGLLDIFGFEDFESNSLEQLLINFSNEHLQAIFNSIIFSAAQAEA
;
A
#
# COMPACT_ATOMS: atom_id res chain seq x y z
N VAL A 1 -24.08 -0.03 8.22
CA VAL A 1 -24.70 0.31 6.91
C VAL A 1 -25.93 -0.57 6.75
N SER A 2 -27.08 -0.05 6.32
CA SER A 2 -28.25 -0.90 6.09
C SER A 2 -28.07 -1.75 4.83
N HIS A 3 -28.61 -2.97 4.82
CA HIS A 3 -28.55 -3.88 3.68
C HIS A 3 -29.09 -3.23 2.39
N THR A 4 -30.20 -2.52 2.49
CA THR A 4 -30.85 -1.84 1.35
C THR A 4 -29.98 -0.75 0.75
N ALA A 5 -29.32 0.06 1.58
CA ALA A 5 -28.43 1.12 1.12
C ALA A 5 -27.18 0.56 0.41
N LEU A 6 -26.59 -0.50 0.96
CA LEU A 6 -25.42 -1.15 0.35
C LEU A 6 -25.80 -1.82 -0.98
N SER A 7 -26.93 -2.53 -1.02
CA SER A 7 -27.43 -3.18 -2.24
C SER A 7 -27.67 -2.15 -3.35
N SER A 8 -28.31 -1.01 -3.03
CA SER A 8 -28.50 0.08 -4.00
C SER A 8 -27.17 0.68 -4.46
N ALA A 9 -26.22 0.93 -3.55
CA ALA A 9 -24.92 1.51 -3.89
C ALA A 9 -24.07 0.63 -4.82
N VAL A 10 -24.15 -0.70 -4.66
CA VAL A 10 -23.40 -1.65 -5.50
C VAL A 10 -24.08 -1.87 -6.86
N THR A 11 -25.41 -1.84 -6.90
CA THR A 11 -26.19 -2.15 -8.11
C THR A 11 -26.61 -0.93 -8.92
N THR A 12 -26.37 0.29 -8.42
CA THR A 12 -26.80 1.53 -9.09
C THR A 12 -25.63 2.49 -9.18
N ARG A 13 -25.38 3.00 -10.38
CA ARG A 13 -24.42 4.08 -10.62
C ARG A 13 -25.13 5.42 -10.52
N CYS A 14 -24.60 6.31 -9.69
CA CYS A 14 -25.06 7.69 -9.62
C CYS A 14 -24.09 8.57 -10.42
N LEU A 15 -24.57 9.19 -11.51
CA LEU A 15 -23.82 10.10 -12.35
C LEU A 15 -24.31 11.52 -12.09
N LYS A 16 -23.39 12.44 -11.77
CA LYS A 16 -23.72 13.86 -11.72
C LYS A 16 -23.53 14.46 -13.11
N ALA A 17 -24.62 14.93 -13.72
CA ALA A 17 -24.61 15.57 -15.02
C ALA A 17 -25.17 17.00 -14.86
N GLY A 18 -24.28 17.99 -14.90
CA GLY A 18 -24.66 19.37 -14.58
C GLY A 18 -25.10 19.53 -13.12
N GLY A 19 -26.32 20.01 -12.91
CA GLY A 19 -26.94 20.19 -11.59
C GLY A 19 -27.71 18.98 -11.06
N GLU A 20 -27.92 17.94 -11.87
CA GLU A 20 -28.77 16.81 -11.55
C GLU A 20 -27.98 15.51 -11.32
N PHE A 21 -28.59 14.59 -10.57
CA PHE A 21 -28.09 13.24 -10.34
C PHE A 21 -28.92 12.23 -11.10
N ILE A 22 -28.28 11.51 -12.02
CA ILE A 22 -28.90 10.45 -12.81
C ILE A 22 -28.49 9.12 -12.18
N GLN A 23 -29.48 8.33 -11.76
CA GLN A 23 -29.25 6.96 -11.29
C GLN A 23 -29.49 5.98 -12.42
N THR A 24 -28.49 5.15 -12.70
CA THR A 24 -28.56 4.12 -13.74
C THR A 24 -28.23 2.76 -13.14
N PRO A 25 -29.05 1.72 -13.35
CA PRO A 25 -28.71 0.36 -12.95
C PRO A 25 -27.37 -0.09 -13.53
N GLN A 26 -26.59 -0.83 -12.74
CA GLN A 26 -25.35 -1.47 -13.17
C GLN A 26 -25.66 -2.80 -13.86
N THR A 27 -24.79 -3.20 -14.79
CA THR A 27 -24.76 -4.60 -15.25
C THR A 27 -24.25 -5.50 -14.13
N CYS A 28 -24.57 -6.80 -14.18
CA CYS A 28 -24.07 -7.75 -13.20
C CYS A 28 -22.54 -7.75 -13.09
N ALA A 29 -21.83 -7.64 -14.22
CA ALA A 29 -20.37 -7.57 -14.26
C ALA A 29 -19.84 -6.30 -13.57
N ALA A 30 -20.43 -5.13 -13.87
CA ALA A 30 -20.01 -3.88 -13.24
C ALA A 30 -20.28 -3.86 -11.72
N ALA A 31 -21.42 -4.41 -11.29
CA ALA A 31 -21.73 -4.56 -9.87
C ALA A 31 -20.74 -5.51 -9.15
N ALA A 32 -20.28 -6.57 -9.83
CA ALA A 32 -19.25 -7.46 -9.29
C ALA A 32 -17.90 -6.74 -9.13
N GLU A 33 -17.48 -5.95 -10.12
CA GLU A 33 -16.27 -5.12 -10.03
C GLU A 33 -16.36 -4.10 -8.87
N VAL A 34 -17.52 -3.46 -8.68
CA VAL A 34 -17.73 -2.54 -7.55
C VAL A 34 -17.64 -3.27 -6.21
N ARG A 35 -18.22 -4.47 -6.10
CA ARG A 35 -18.11 -5.31 -4.90
C ARG A 35 -16.66 -5.68 -4.61
N ASP A 36 -15.93 -6.14 -5.62
CA ASP A 36 -14.54 -6.60 -5.46
C ASP A 36 -13.60 -5.42 -5.18
N GLY A 37 -13.84 -4.27 -5.82
CA GLY A 37 -13.17 -3.01 -5.51
C GLY A 37 -13.43 -2.54 -4.07
N LEU A 38 -14.69 -2.64 -3.59
CA LEU A 38 -15.02 -2.34 -2.20
C LEU A 38 -14.29 -3.27 -1.22
N ALA A 39 -14.25 -4.57 -1.51
CA ALA A 39 -13.53 -5.54 -0.68
C ALA A 39 -12.03 -5.23 -0.62
N LYS A 40 -11.40 -4.96 -1.77
CA LYS A 40 -9.99 -4.54 -1.85
C LYS A 40 -9.74 -3.25 -1.06
N ALA A 41 -10.62 -2.25 -1.18
CA ALA A 41 -10.50 -0.99 -0.46
C ALA A 41 -10.65 -1.16 1.07
N LEU A 42 -11.58 -2.01 1.51
CA LEU A 42 -11.75 -2.32 2.94
C LEU A 42 -10.51 -3.02 3.51
N TYR A 43 -9.98 -4.02 2.81
CA TYR A 43 -8.77 -4.72 3.22
C TYR A 43 -7.57 -3.78 3.30
N SER A 44 -7.35 -2.95 2.27
CA SER A 44 -6.28 -1.95 2.26
C SER A 44 -6.37 -1.00 3.46
N ARG A 45 -7.55 -0.44 3.76
CA ARG A 45 -7.74 0.45 4.91
C ARG A 45 -7.55 -0.25 6.26
N LEU A 46 -7.92 -1.54 6.35
CA LEU A 46 -7.68 -2.35 7.53
C LEU A 46 -6.19 -2.59 7.74
N PHE A 47 -5.47 -2.93 6.67
CA PHE A 47 -4.04 -3.14 6.70
C PHE A 47 -3.30 -1.86 7.14
N ASP A 48 -3.64 -0.71 6.56
CA ASP A 48 -3.06 0.58 6.96
C ASP A 48 -3.32 0.90 8.45
N ARG A 49 -4.54 0.62 8.92
CA ARG A 49 -4.91 0.77 10.34
C ARG A 49 -4.13 -0.15 11.24
N LEU A 50 -3.88 -1.39 10.81
CA LEU A 50 -3.11 -2.37 11.56
C LEU A 50 -1.64 -1.93 11.69
N VAL A 51 -1.02 -1.51 10.59
CA VAL A 51 0.35 -0.99 10.59
C VAL A 51 0.47 0.23 11.49
N ALA A 52 -0.46 1.18 11.41
CA ALA A 52 -0.49 2.35 12.29
C ALA A 52 -0.63 1.95 13.77
N ALA A 53 -1.53 1.01 14.10
CA ALA A 53 -1.73 0.55 15.47
C ALA A 53 -0.50 -0.18 16.04
N ILE A 54 0.24 -0.91 15.20
CA ILE A 54 1.52 -1.53 15.60
C ILE A 54 2.57 -0.46 15.88
N ASN A 55 2.70 0.54 15.01
CA ASN A 55 3.67 1.62 15.17
C ASN A 55 3.38 2.52 16.38
N ASP A 56 2.10 2.76 16.68
CA ASP A 56 1.65 3.52 17.86
C ASP A 56 1.72 2.70 19.16
N SER A 57 2.09 1.42 19.10
CA SER A 57 2.21 0.57 20.29
C SER A 57 3.28 1.11 21.23
N PRO A 58 3.01 1.21 22.55
CA PRO A 58 3.97 1.72 23.54
C PRO A 58 5.31 0.97 23.55
N GLN A 59 5.32 -0.29 23.12
CA GLN A 59 6.52 -1.11 23.01
C GLN A 59 7.46 -0.65 21.89
N VAL A 60 6.90 -0.05 20.84
CA VAL A 60 7.64 0.52 19.70
C VAL A 60 7.98 1.99 20.00
N ALA A 61 7.04 2.77 20.54
CA ALA A 61 7.22 4.18 20.87
C ALA A 61 8.22 4.45 22.02
N GLY A 62 8.48 3.46 22.89
CA GLY A 62 9.46 3.57 23.99
C GLY A 62 10.92 3.27 23.61
N SER A 63 11.19 2.89 22.35
CA SER A 63 12.55 2.56 21.86
C SER A 63 13.38 3.81 21.52
N ASP A 64 12.76 4.98 21.41
CA ASP A 64 13.46 6.25 21.19
C ASP A 64 14.01 6.76 22.52
N GLY A 65 14.99 6.04 23.06
CA GLY A 65 15.79 6.46 24.21
C GLY A 65 16.66 7.65 23.83
N GLY A 66 16.12 8.86 23.85
CA GLY A 66 16.87 10.07 23.50
C GLY A 66 16.15 11.40 23.67
N GLY A 67 15.71 11.75 24.89
CA GLY A 67 15.77 13.14 25.37
C GLY A 67 14.63 14.10 24.99
N GLU A 68 14.03 14.66 26.03
CA GLU A 68 13.15 15.82 26.05
C GLU A 68 13.77 17.04 25.34
N GLY A 69 12.99 17.77 24.52
CA GLY A 69 13.32 19.16 24.17
C GLY A 69 13.01 19.57 22.73
N GLY A 70 11.90 20.29 22.57
CA GLY A 70 11.68 21.37 21.61
C GLY A 70 12.34 21.32 20.22
N GLY A 71 11.52 21.12 19.19
CA GLY A 71 11.66 21.82 17.91
C GLY A 71 12.93 21.54 17.10
N GLY A 72 12.87 20.52 16.24
CA GLY A 72 13.68 20.44 15.04
C GLY A 72 14.62 19.24 14.96
N SER A 73 14.34 18.37 13.99
CA SER A 73 15.30 17.54 13.25
C SER A 73 16.16 16.53 14.02
N GLY A 74 15.76 15.25 13.95
CA GLY A 74 16.70 14.13 13.97
C GLY A 74 16.22 12.94 14.77
N ALA A 75 15.54 11.99 14.12
CA ALA A 75 15.49 10.64 14.66
C ALA A 75 16.93 10.14 14.86
N GLY A 76 17.19 9.44 15.96
CA GLY A 76 18.50 8.85 16.24
C GLY A 76 18.92 7.84 15.17
N PRO A 77 20.16 7.31 15.23
CA PRO A 77 20.58 6.25 14.31
C PRO A 77 19.64 5.05 14.43
N PHE A 78 19.21 4.48 13.29
CA PHE A 78 18.33 3.32 13.24
C PHE A 78 18.90 2.24 12.31
N VAL A 79 18.51 0.99 12.54
CA VAL A 79 18.81 -0.15 11.67
C VAL A 79 17.50 -0.61 11.03
N GLY A 80 17.39 -0.45 9.72
CA GLY A 80 16.26 -0.94 8.94
C GLY A 80 16.47 -2.38 8.50
N LEU A 81 15.44 -3.21 8.65
CA LEU A 81 15.39 -4.54 8.05
C LEU A 81 14.43 -4.49 6.86
N LEU A 82 14.90 -4.92 5.69
CA LEU A 82 14.10 -4.99 4.48
C LEU A 82 13.68 -6.44 4.24
N ASP A 83 12.38 -6.70 4.30
CA ASP A 83 11.75 -7.97 3.94
C ASP A 83 10.65 -7.68 2.91
N ILE A 84 10.88 -8.12 1.67
CA ILE A 84 9.97 -7.89 0.54
C ILE A 84 9.73 -9.21 -0.20
N PHE A 85 8.65 -9.27 -0.99
CA PHE A 85 8.40 -10.40 -1.86
C PHE A 85 9.55 -10.61 -2.84
N GLY A 86 9.98 -11.87 -2.99
CA GLY A 86 10.99 -12.26 -3.98
C GLY A 86 10.42 -12.24 -5.40
N PHE A 87 11.30 -12.46 -6.39
CA PHE A 87 10.91 -12.52 -7.79
C PHE A 87 9.92 -13.67 -8.04
N GLU A 88 8.82 -13.39 -8.75
CA GLU A 88 7.76 -14.34 -9.08
C GLU A 88 7.70 -14.59 -10.60
N ASP A 89 7.55 -15.85 -11.00
CA ASP A 89 7.30 -16.23 -12.39
C ASP A 89 6.25 -17.33 -12.43
N PHE A 90 5.02 -16.94 -12.81
CA PHE A 90 3.89 -17.85 -12.97
C PHE A 90 3.50 -17.99 -14.44
N GLU A 91 2.66 -18.99 -14.76
CA GLU A 91 2.13 -19.19 -16.11
C GLU A 91 1.35 -17.95 -16.63
N SER A 92 0.69 -17.23 -15.72
CA SER A 92 0.03 -15.95 -16.01
C SER A 92 0.42 -14.92 -14.95
N ASN A 93 1.13 -13.88 -15.38
CA ASN A 93 1.57 -12.79 -14.53
C ASN A 93 0.67 -11.56 -14.75
N SER A 94 0.13 -11.00 -13.67
CA SER A 94 -0.67 -9.78 -13.70
C SER A 94 0.18 -8.55 -13.38
N LEU A 95 -0.46 -7.38 -13.28
CA LEU A 95 0.17 -6.15 -12.83
C LEU A 95 0.87 -6.33 -11.48
N GLU A 96 0.31 -7.13 -10.58
CA GLU A 96 0.86 -7.41 -9.25
C GLU A 96 2.26 -8.03 -9.34
N GLN A 97 2.45 -9.08 -10.15
CA GLN A 97 3.75 -9.72 -10.37
C GLN A 97 4.75 -8.76 -11.02
N LEU A 98 4.29 -7.94 -11.98
CA LEU A 98 5.15 -6.92 -12.60
C LEU A 98 5.68 -5.94 -11.55
N LEU A 99 4.84 -5.47 -10.62
CA LEU A 99 5.25 -4.55 -9.55
C LEU A 99 6.21 -5.20 -8.55
N ILE A 100 5.99 -6.47 -8.22
CA ILE A 100 6.89 -7.27 -7.36
C ILE A 100 8.26 -7.42 -8.03
N ASN A 101 8.30 -7.86 -9.29
CA ASN A 101 9.54 -8.10 -10.02
C ASN A 101 10.29 -6.80 -10.32
N PHE A 102 9.58 -5.71 -10.62
CA PHE A 102 10.17 -4.39 -10.79
C PHE A 102 10.85 -3.91 -9.50
N SER A 103 10.23 -4.13 -8.35
CA SER A 103 10.84 -3.79 -7.05
C SER A 103 12.12 -4.60 -6.79
N ASN A 104 12.13 -5.88 -7.15
CA ASN A 104 13.31 -6.74 -7.07
C ASN A 104 14.44 -6.26 -8.01
N GLU A 105 14.11 -5.92 -9.25
CA GLU A 105 15.09 -5.39 -10.22
C GLU A 105 15.71 -4.08 -9.70
N HIS A 106 14.89 -3.20 -9.12
CA HIS A 106 15.38 -1.96 -8.51
C HIS A 106 16.32 -2.23 -7.32
N LEU A 107 15.98 -3.21 -6.46
CA LEU A 107 16.83 -3.61 -5.35
C LEU A 107 18.17 -4.17 -5.83
N GLN A 108 18.15 -4.99 -6.89
CA GLN A 108 19.37 -5.52 -7.50
C GLN A 108 20.24 -4.41 -8.11
N ALA A 109 19.62 -3.42 -8.75
CA ALA A 109 20.33 -2.25 -9.27
C ALA A 109 21.02 -1.44 -8.17
N ILE A 110 20.33 -1.21 -7.04
CA ILE A 110 20.92 -0.56 -5.86
C ILE A 110 22.10 -1.37 -5.32
N PHE A 111 21.91 -2.69 -5.14
CA PHE A 111 22.96 -3.58 -4.65
C PHE A 111 24.22 -3.50 -5.54
N ASN A 112 24.05 -3.65 -6.85
CA ASN A 112 25.14 -3.56 -7.81
C ASN A 112 25.85 -2.20 -7.71
N SER A 113 25.09 -1.09 -7.66
CA SER A 113 25.68 0.25 -7.52
C SER A 113 26.54 0.38 -6.26
N ILE A 114 26.05 -0.08 -5.12
CA ILE A 114 26.78 -0.01 -3.84
C ILE A 114 28.07 -0.82 -3.93
N ILE A 115 27.99 -2.06 -4.39
CA ILE A 115 29.14 -2.96 -4.48
C ILE A 115 30.19 -2.43 -5.46
N PHE A 116 29.79 -1.96 -6.64
CA PHE A 116 30.73 -1.42 -7.63
C PHE A 116 31.39 -0.11 -7.15
N SER A 117 30.63 0.79 -6.51
CA SER A 117 31.20 2.01 -5.95
C SER A 117 32.17 1.70 -4.80
N ALA A 118 31.86 0.74 -3.94
CA ALA A 118 32.76 0.31 -2.87
C ALA A 118 34.05 -0.27 -3.44
N ALA A 119 33.95 -1.17 -4.44
CA ALA A 119 35.11 -1.77 -5.09
C ALA A 119 36.03 -0.73 -5.75
N GLN A 120 35.48 0.34 -6.32
CA GLN A 120 36.28 1.42 -6.92
C GLN A 120 36.97 2.29 -5.86
N ALA A 121 36.38 2.49 -4.69
CA ALA A 121 36.97 3.28 -3.61
C ALA A 121 38.14 2.57 -2.89
N GLU A 122 38.20 1.24 -2.99
CA GLU A 122 39.30 0.42 -2.45
C GLU A 122 40.49 0.29 -3.40
N ALA A 123 40.37 0.70 -4.67
CA ALA A 123 41.40 0.65 -5.70
C ALA A 123 42.21 1.95 -5.81
#